data_AF-A0A3R7UVS4-F1
#
_entry.id   AF-A0A3R7UVS4-F1
#
_cell.length_a   1.000
_cell.length_b   1.000
_cell.length_c   1.000
_cell.angle_alpha   90.00
_cell.angle_beta   90.00
_cell.angle_gamma   90.00
#
_symmetry.space_group_name_H-M   'P 1'
#
loop_
_entity.id
_entity.type
_entity.pdbx_description
1 polymer ?
#
loop_
_entity_poly.entity_id
_entity_poly.type
_entity_poly.pdbx_seq_one_letter_code
_entity_poly.pdbx_strand_id
1 'polypeptide(L)'
;MTRYNFLGLTIPQLTAAIGFLMITLGAVFWIITGFVTALFPSLFGILMLLSSIGSSMRPEKNALYMHIAVLCSLSALILGSATLLTNPEWSSSAAFIEQTVMAVLGGTHFAASIASFRYGAPDSQQTERRCGHEGNPWAIPAPNNTLNYPSVNDTGPIATSVLLTSPRK
;
A
#
# COMPACT_ATOMS: atom_id res chain seq x y z
N MET A 1 -5.87 -4.28 -18.14
CA MET A 1 -6.11 -4.39 -16.69
C MET A 1 -6.66 -3.07 -16.18
N THR A 2 -7.86 -3.04 -15.62
CA THR A 2 -8.42 -1.84 -14.98
C THR A 2 -7.58 -1.48 -13.76
N ARG A 3 -7.07 -0.24 -13.72
CA ARG A 3 -6.33 0.29 -12.57
C ARG A 3 -7.34 0.93 -11.61
N TYR A 4 -7.12 0.74 -10.31
CA TYR A 4 -7.89 1.46 -9.30
C TYR A 4 -7.55 2.95 -9.40
N ASN A 5 -8.59 3.77 -9.61
CA ASN A 5 -8.48 5.22 -9.64
C ASN A 5 -9.34 5.80 -8.52
N PHE A 6 -8.79 6.74 -7.78
CA PHE A 6 -9.51 7.52 -6.77
C PHE A 6 -9.53 8.97 -7.23
N LEU A 7 -10.72 9.55 -7.44
CA LEU A 7 -10.88 10.89 -8.03
C LEU A 7 -10.18 11.06 -9.40
N GLY A 8 -10.10 9.98 -10.19
CA GLY A 8 -9.39 9.99 -11.49
C GLY A 8 -7.86 9.94 -11.39
N LEU A 9 -7.31 9.88 -10.17
CA LEU A 9 -5.88 9.73 -9.92
C LEU A 9 -5.52 8.28 -9.62
N THR A 10 -4.36 7.84 -10.10
CA THR A 10 -3.77 6.56 -9.68
C THR A 10 -3.27 6.64 -8.24
N ILE A 11 -3.12 5.50 -7.55
CA ILE A 11 -2.63 5.47 -6.15
C ILE A 11 -1.28 6.17 -5.94
N PRO A 12 -0.26 5.99 -6.81
CA PRO A 12 0.98 6.76 -6.68
C PRO A 12 0.75 8.26 -6.82
N GLN A 13 -0.04 8.70 -7.81
CA GLN A 13 -0.35 10.13 -7.99
C GLN A 13 -1.11 10.72 -6.80
N LEU A 14 -2.06 9.97 -6.23
CA LEU A 14 -2.75 10.36 -5.00
C LEU A 14 -1.76 10.51 -3.82
N THR A 15 -0.82 9.56 -3.70
CA THR A 15 0.23 9.60 -2.67
C THR A 15 1.13 10.83 -2.83
N ALA A 16 1.52 11.16 -4.06
CA ALA A 16 2.29 12.38 -4.35
C ALA A 16 1.49 13.65 -4.01
N ALA A 17 0.21 13.72 -4.39
CA ALA A 17 -0.64 14.88 -4.14
C ALA A 17 -0.82 15.13 -2.62
N ILE A 18 -1.13 14.08 -1.87
CA ILE A 18 -1.27 14.16 -0.41
C ILE A 18 0.08 14.48 0.26
N GLY A 19 1.17 13.87 -0.21
CA GLY A 19 2.52 14.17 0.27
C GLY A 19 2.90 15.63 0.07
N PHE A 20 2.63 16.20 -1.11
CA PHE A 20 2.87 17.61 -1.40
C PHE A 20 2.03 18.55 -0.53
N LEU A 21 0.76 18.20 -0.30
CA LEU A 21 -0.13 18.96 0.57
C LEU A 21 0.37 18.95 2.03
N MET A 22 0.85 17.81 2.52
CA MET A 22 1.43 17.68 3.86
C MET A 22 2.73 18.48 4.02
N ILE A 23 3.60 18.49 3.00
CA ILE A 23 4.82 19.34 2.97
C ILE A 23 4.44 20.81 3.07
N THR A 24 3.50 21.24 2.23
CA THR A 24 3.05 22.64 2.18
C THR A 24 2.43 23.06 3.50
N LEU A 25 1.58 22.20 4.07
CA LEU A 25 0.93 22.45 5.36
C LEU A 25 1.96 22.67 6.47
N GLY A 26 2.91 21.75 6.66
CA GLY A 26 3.92 21.88 7.71
C GLY A 26 4.85 23.07 7.49
N ALA A 27 5.22 23.37 6.25
CA ALA A 27 6.04 24.55 5.94
C ALA A 27 5.32 25.86 6.29
N VAL A 28 4.03 25.98 5.95
CA VAL A 28 3.22 27.16 6.26
C VAL A 28 3.05 27.33 7.76
N PHE A 29 2.71 26.26 8.49
CA PHE A 29 2.56 26.32 9.94
C PHE A 29 3.87 26.64 10.66
N TRP A 30 5.00 26.14 10.18
CA TRP A 30 6.30 26.49 10.73
C TRP A 30 6.64 27.97 10.57
N ILE A 31 6.40 28.55 9.38
CA ILE A 31 6.66 29.98 9.12
C ILE A 31 5.79 30.87 10.01
N ILE A 32 4.54 30.49 10.26
CA ILE A 32 3.59 31.29 11.04
C ILE A 32 3.83 31.16 12.55
N THR A 33 4.11 29.94 13.03
CA THR A 33 4.12 29.65 14.47
C THR A 33 5.52 29.55 15.08
N GLY A 34 6.54 29.27 14.27
CA GLY A 34 7.92 29.06 14.71
C GLY A 34 8.16 27.75 15.48
N PHE A 35 7.14 26.91 15.69
CA PHE A 35 7.30 25.66 16.42
C PHE A 35 7.89 24.55 15.54
N VAL A 36 8.90 23.86 16.06
CA VAL A 36 9.54 22.73 15.36
C VAL A 36 8.56 21.58 15.14
N THR A 37 7.56 21.42 16.02
CA THR A 37 6.51 20.40 15.89
C THR A 37 5.64 20.59 14.65
N ALA A 38 5.58 21.80 14.08
CA ALA A 38 4.91 22.05 12.81
C ALA A 38 5.62 21.41 11.59
N LEU A 39 6.83 20.88 11.76
CA LEU A 39 7.49 20.15 10.68
C LEU A 39 7.04 18.68 10.58
N PHE A 40 6.31 18.15 11.56
CA PHE A 40 5.91 16.74 11.53
C PHE A 40 5.09 16.36 10.28
N PRO A 41 4.06 17.13 9.86
CA PRO A 41 3.35 16.84 8.63
C PRO A 41 4.27 16.85 7.42
N SER A 42 5.22 17.81 7.37
CA SER A 42 6.17 17.91 6.27
C SER A 42 7.13 16.72 6.21
N LEU A 43 7.62 16.25 7.36
CA LEU A 43 8.48 15.07 7.44
C LEU A 43 7.79 13.83 6.84
N PHE A 44 6.56 13.54 7.25
CA PHE A 44 5.79 12.43 6.69
C PHE A 44 5.43 12.66 5.21
N GLY A 45 5.13 13.91 4.84
CA GLY A 45 4.83 14.29 3.46
C GLY A 45 6.01 14.02 2.51
N ILE A 46 7.25 14.32 2.95
CA ILE A 46 8.48 14.01 2.22
C ILE A 46 8.62 12.50 2.04
N LEU A 47 8.44 11.71 3.10
CA LEU A 47 8.53 10.24 3.01
C LEU A 47 7.49 9.66 2.04
N MET A 48 6.26 10.16 2.07
CA MET A 48 5.21 9.76 1.13
C MET A 48 5.56 10.15 -0.32
N LEU A 49 6.08 11.36 -0.53
CA LEU A 49 6.46 11.85 -1.85
C LEU A 49 7.61 11.03 -2.45
N LEU A 50 8.65 10.76 -1.65
CA LEU A 50 9.76 9.89 -2.04
C LEU A 50 9.28 8.49 -2.41
N SER A 51 8.34 7.94 -1.63
CA SER A 51 7.76 6.64 -1.92
C SER A 51 6.99 6.61 -3.24
N SER A 52 6.21 7.67 -3.52
CA SER A 52 5.48 7.81 -4.79
C SER A 52 6.41 7.88 -6.01
N ILE A 53 7.48 8.66 -5.90
CA ILE A 53 8.49 8.78 -6.97
C ILE A 53 9.18 7.43 -7.19
N GLY A 54 9.56 6.75 -6.10
CA GLY A 54 10.15 5.41 -6.15
C GLY A 54 9.25 4.38 -6.83
N SER A 55 7.95 4.38 -6.51
CA SER A 55 6.93 3.54 -7.15
C SER A 55 6.85 3.76 -8.67
N SER A 56 6.98 5.02 -9.11
CA SER A 56 6.91 5.38 -10.53
C SER A 56 8.19 5.01 -11.30
N MET A 57 9.36 5.16 -10.67
CA MET A 57 10.66 4.85 -11.30
C MET A 57 10.95 3.34 -11.36
N ARG A 58 10.50 2.57 -10.36
CA ARG A 58 10.81 1.14 -10.22
C ARG A 58 9.52 0.32 -10.06
N PRO A 59 8.80 0.05 -11.17
CA PRO A 59 7.52 -0.67 -11.11
C PRO A 59 7.64 -2.10 -10.55
N GLU A 60 8.83 -2.72 -10.65
CA GLU A 60 9.11 -4.04 -10.08
C GLU A 60 9.01 -4.08 -8.55
N LYS A 61 9.32 -2.96 -7.88
CA LYS A 61 9.26 -2.84 -6.41
C LYS A 61 8.08 -1.97 -5.95
N ASN A 62 7.09 -1.75 -6.82
CA ASN A 62 5.94 -0.89 -6.55
C ASN A 62 5.18 -1.30 -5.27
N ALA A 63 5.00 -2.60 -5.03
CA ALA A 63 4.34 -3.10 -3.82
C ALA A 63 5.06 -2.65 -2.53
N LEU A 64 6.40 -2.63 -2.52
CA LEU A 64 7.19 -2.20 -1.37
C LEU A 64 6.98 -0.71 -1.08
N TYR A 65 7.07 0.14 -2.11
CA TYR A 65 6.83 1.58 -1.97
C TYR A 65 5.40 1.87 -1.50
N MET A 66 4.42 1.12 -1.99
CA MET A 66 3.04 1.25 -1.52
C MET A 66 2.92 0.93 -0.03
N HIS A 67 3.55 -0.13 0.48
CA HIS A 67 3.57 -0.42 1.92
C HIS A 67 4.23 0.67 2.74
N ILE A 68 5.36 1.22 2.28
CA ILE A 68 6.04 2.33 2.95
C ILE A 68 5.13 3.56 3.05
N ALA A 69 4.41 3.89 1.97
CA ALA A 69 3.47 5.01 1.96
C ALA A 69 2.28 4.79 2.92
N VAL A 70 1.78 3.56 2.99
CA VAL A 70 0.69 3.17 3.92
C VAL A 70 1.15 3.25 5.38
N LEU A 71 2.35 2.74 5.69
CA LEU A 71 2.92 2.82 7.04
C LEU A 71 3.15 4.26 7.47
N CYS A 72 3.65 5.10 6.54
CA CYS A 72 3.84 6.52 6.78
C CYS A 72 2.50 7.22 7.09
N SER A 73 1.47 6.96 6.29
CA SER A 73 0.13 7.54 6.48
C SER A 73 -0.54 7.05 7.77
N LEU A 74 -0.34 5.78 8.12
CA LEU A 74 -0.81 5.22 9.39
C LEU A 74 -0.11 5.90 10.59
N SER A 75 1.21 6.10 10.52
CA SER A 75 1.93 6.82 11.57
C SER A 75 1.48 8.28 11.71
N ALA A 76 1.23 8.98 10.59
CA ALA A 76 0.69 10.33 10.59
C ALA A 76 -0.72 10.38 11.20
N LEU A 77 -1.59 9.40 10.89
CA LEU A 77 -2.91 9.29 11.49
C LEU A 77 -2.83 9.03 12.99
N ILE A 78 -1.99 8.09 13.44
CA ILE A 78 -1.84 7.77 14.86
C ILE A 78 -1.29 8.97 15.63
N LEU A 79 -0.24 9.61 15.14
CA LEU A 79 0.38 10.75 15.83
C LEU A 79 -0.53 11.97 15.89
N GLY A 80 -1.22 12.27 14.78
CA GLY A 80 -2.20 13.36 14.73
C GLY A 80 -3.39 13.09 15.66
N SER A 81 -3.92 11.86 15.65
CA SER A 81 -5.02 11.44 16.54
C SER A 81 -4.60 11.39 18.00
N ALA A 82 -3.37 10.98 18.30
CA ALA A 82 -2.85 10.98 19.67
C ALA A 82 -2.83 12.39 20.25
N THR A 83 -2.49 13.39 19.45
CA THR A 83 -2.47 14.76 19.95
C THR A 83 -3.88 15.33 20.15
N LEU A 84 -4.84 14.93 19.30
CA LEU A 84 -6.27 15.23 19.49
C LEU A 84 -6.82 14.66 20.80
N LEU A 85 -6.42 13.43 21.15
CA LEU A 85 -6.93 12.73 22.34
C LEU A 85 -6.25 13.20 23.63
N THR A 86 -4.95 13.50 23.57
CA THR A 86 -4.17 13.85 24.77
C THR A 86 -4.21 15.32 25.13
N ASN A 87 -4.61 16.21 24.21
CA ASN A 87 -4.67 17.67 24.40
C ASN A 87 -3.53 18.20 25.28
N PRO A 88 -2.27 17.98 24.89
CA PRO A 88 -1.14 18.32 25.75
C PRO A 88 -1.10 19.83 26.02
N GLU A 89 -0.77 20.22 27.25
CA GLU A 89 -0.71 21.63 27.65
C GLU A 89 0.32 22.46 26.86
N TRP A 90 1.29 21.80 26.23
CA TRP A 90 2.28 22.41 25.33
C TRP A 90 1.76 22.61 23.89
N SER A 91 0.53 22.20 23.58
CA SER A 91 -0.06 22.33 22.26
C SER A 91 -0.78 23.66 22.12
N SER A 92 -0.20 24.56 21.31
CA SER A 92 -0.91 25.76 20.85
C SER A 92 -2.13 25.35 20.01
N SER A 93 -3.18 26.19 20.00
CA SER A 93 -4.35 25.99 19.14
C SER A 93 -3.99 25.79 17.67
N ALA A 94 -2.89 26.39 17.20
CA ALA A 94 -2.39 26.20 15.85
C ALA A 94 -1.83 24.78 15.63
N ALA A 95 -1.03 24.26 16.57
CA ALA A 95 -0.47 22.91 16.48
C ALA A 95 -1.56 21.83 16.53
N PHE A 96 -2.61 22.08 17.33
CA PHE A 96 -3.79 21.22 17.36
C PHE A 96 -4.49 21.13 16.00
N ILE A 97 -4.74 22.28 15.35
CA ILE A 97 -5.37 22.32 14.02
C ILE A 97 -4.50 21.59 12.99
N GLU A 98 -3.20 21.85 13.00
CA GLU A 98 -2.25 21.23 12.09
C GLU A 98 -2.23 19.69 12.21
N GLN A 99 -2.15 19.18 13.43
CA GLN A 99 -2.17 17.74 13.70
C GLN A 99 -3.50 17.10 13.35
N THR A 100 -4.60 17.84 13.51
CA THR A 100 -5.93 17.41 13.05
C THR A 100 -5.94 17.25 11.53
N VAL A 101 -5.44 18.23 10.79
CA VAL A 101 -5.38 18.17 9.32
C VAL A 101 -4.43 17.06 8.86
N MET A 102 -3.29 16.87 9.52
CA MET A 102 -2.40 15.73 9.27
C MET A 102 -3.11 14.39 9.47
N ALA A 103 -3.91 14.24 10.54
CA ALA A 103 -4.68 13.02 10.79
C ALA A 103 -5.72 12.77 9.69
N VAL A 104 -6.42 13.82 9.24
CA VAL A 104 -7.41 13.72 8.14
C VAL A 104 -6.73 13.33 6.83
N LEU A 105 -5.64 14.00 6.46
CA LEU A 105 -4.90 13.69 5.22
C LEU A 105 -4.30 12.28 5.25
N GLY A 106 -3.63 11.89 6.35
CA GLY A 106 -3.13 10.53 6.54
C GLY A 106 -4.24 9.48 6.52
N GLY A 107 -5.40 9.79 7.12
CA GLY A 107 -6.58 8.91 7.12
C GLY A 107 -7.21 8.72 5.75
N THR A 108 -7.34 9.79 4.97
CA THR A 108 -7.85 9.69 3.60
C THR A 108 -6.94 8.85 2.70
N HIS A 109 -5.62 9.04 2.80
CA HIS A 109 -4.65 8.21 2.07
C HIS A 109 -4.72 6.75 2.50
N PHE A 110 -4.78 6.49 3.81
CA PHE A 110 -4.88 5.15 4.36
C PHE A 110 -6.16 4.43 3.90
N ALA A 111 -7.31 5.10 3.95
CA ALA A 111 -8.57 4.57 3.46
C ALA A 111 -8.55 4.29 1.95
N ALA A 112 -7.99 5.20 1.15
CA ALA A 112 -7.83 5.00 -0.28
C ALA A 112 -6.91 3.81 -0.60
N SER A 113 -5.86 3.63 0.21
CA SER A 113 -4.94 2.49 0.09
C SER A 113 -5.64 1.16 0.40
N ILE A 114 -6.44 1.08 1.47
CA ILE A 114 -7.27 -0.09 1.78
C ILE A 114 -8.24 -0.39 0.63
N ALA A 115 -8.93 0.63 0.11
CA ALA A 115 -9.86 0.47 -0.99
C ALA A 115 -9.17 -0.10 -2.25
N SER A 116 -7.93 0.34 -2.52
CA SER A 116 -7.14 -0.20 -3.64
C SER A 116 -6.73 -1.66 -3.44
N PHE A 117 -6.41 -2.10 -2.21
CA PHE A 117 -6.15 -3.50 -1.90
C PHE A 117 -7.40 -4.36 -2.08
N ARG A 118 -8.56 -3.87 -1.61
CA ARG A 118 -9.85 -4.56 -1.78
C ARG A 118 -10.26 -4.65 -3.25
N TYR A 119 -9.99 -3.64 -4.05
CA TYR A 119 -10.25 -3.67 -5.49
C TYR A 119 -9.39 -4.71 -6.22
N GLY A 120 -8.16 -4.95 -5.76
CA GLY A 120 -7.28 -5.99 -6.30
C GLY A 120 -7.51 -7.39 -5.72
N ALA A 121 -8.38 -7.53 -4.71
CA ALA A 121 -8.65 -8.81 -4.09
C ALA A 121 -9.51 -9.70 -5.01
N PRO A 122 -9.21 -11.01 -5.12
CA PRO A 122 -10.04 -11.92 -5.89
C PRO A 122 -11.44 -12.01 -5.27
N ASP A 123 -12.46 -11.96 -6.10
CA ASP A 123 -13.83 -12.25 -5.67
C ASP A 123 -13.95 -13.70 -5.20
N SER A 124 -14.92 -14.02 -4.33
CA SER A 124 -15.10 -15.38 -3.78
C SER A 124 -15.27 -16.42 -4.90
N GLN A 125 -15.95 -16.05 -5.98
CA GLN A 125 -16.13 -16.86 -7.20
C GLN A 125 -14.81 -17.13 -7.96
N GLN A 126 -13.86 -16.18 -7.94
CA GLN A 126 -12.52 -16.35 -8.55
C GLN A 126 -11.58 -17.14 -7.64
N THR A 127 -11.78 -17.05 -6.32
CA THR A 127 -11.04 -17.82 -5.33
C THR A 127 -11.39 -19.31 -5.46
N GLU A 128 -12.68 -19.63 -5.60
CA GLU A 128 -13.17 -21.00 -5.81
C GLU A 128 -12.78 -21.59 -7.18
N ARG A 129 -12.60 -20.76 -8.21
CA ARG A 129 -11.99 -21.18 -9.49
C ARG A 129 -10.48 -21.45 -9.37
N ARG A 130 -9.78 -20.91 -8.36
CA ARG A 130 -8.37 -21.18 -8.09
C ARG A 130 -8.14 -22.40 -7.22
N CYS A 131 -9.05 -22.69 -6.29
CA CYS A 131 -9.09 -23.96 -5.56
C CYS A 131 -10.13 -24.87 -6.21
N GLY A 132 -9.74 -25.49 -7.35
CA GLY A 132 -10.56 -26.37 -8.18
C GLY A 132 -11.76 -27.03 -7.49
N HIS A 133 -12.91 -26.36 -7.54
CA HIS A 133 -14.19 -26.95 -7.23
C HIS A 133 -14.87 -27.39 -8.53
N GLU A 134 -15.06 -28.69 -8.66
CA GLU A 134 -15.14 -29.47 -9.91
C GLU A 134 -16.53 -29.46 -10.58
N GLY A 135 -17.32 -28.40 -10.39
CA GLY A 135 -18.73 -28.40 -10.77
C GLY A 135 -19.14 -27.58 -12.00
N ASN A 136 -18.26 -26.78 -12.62
CA ASN A 136 -18.68 -25.81 -13.65
C ASN A 136 -18.03 -26.02 -15.05
N PRO A 137 -18.80 -25.93 -16.15
CA PRO A 137 -18.32 -26.18 -17.52
C PRO A 137 -17.39 -25.09 -18.11
N TRP A 138 -16.97 -24.11 -17.29
CA TRP A 138 -16.11 -22.98 -17.72
C TRP A 138 -14.92 -22.75 -16.78
N ALA A 139 -14.56 -23.74 -15.96
CA ALA A 139 -13.23 -23.81 -15.38
C ALA A 139 -12.20 -23.77 -16.54
N ILE A 140 -11.09 -23.04 -16.35
CA ILE A 140 -9.99 -23.08 -17.31
C ILE A 140 -9.62 -24.56 -17.45
N PRO A 141 -9.66 -25.15 -18.66
CA PRO A 141 -9.34 -26.56 -18.83
C PRO A 141 -7.95 -26.78 -18.25
N ALA A 142 -7.80 -27.79 -17.39
CA ALA A 142 -6.47 -28.28 -17.06
C ALA A 142 -5.73 -28.49 -18.39
N PRO A 143 -4.51 -27.93 -18.58
CA PRO A 143 -3.73 -28.23 -19.77
C PRO A 143 -3.65 -29.77 -19.85
N ASN A 144 -4.01 -30.35 -20.99
CA ASN A 144 -4.25 -31.79 -21.18
C ASN A 144 -3.02 -32.71 -20.94
N ASN A 145 -1.98 -32.19 -20.31
CA ASN A 145 -0.69 -32.82 -20.11
C ASN A 145 -0.34 -32.97 -18.63
N THR A 146 -1.35 -33.13 -17.76
CA THR A 146 -1.15 -33.54 -16.36
C THR A 146 -0.80 -35.03 -16.22
N LEU A 147 -0.72 -35.78 -17.32
CA LEU A 147 -0.33 -37.20 -17.34
C LEU A 147 1.17 -37.45 -17.04
N ASN A 148 1.94 -36.40 -16.70
CA ASN A 148 3.38 -36.52 -16.51
C ASN A 148 3.93 -35.80 -15.26
N TYR A 149 3.10 -35.59 -14.25
CA TYR A 149 3.59 -35.25 -12.92
C TYR A 149 3.42 -36.48 -12.02
N PRO A 150 4.52 -37.17 -11.65
CA PRO A 150 4.42 -38.28 -10.73
C PRO A 150 3.94 -37.74 -9.38
N SER A 151 2.86 -38.32 -8.88
CA SER A 151 2.28 -37.97 -7.59
C SER A 151 3.16 -38.50 -6.46
N VAL A 152 3.18 -37.80 -5.32
CA VAL A 152 4.03 -38.09 -4.15
C VAL A 152 3.77 -39.49 -3.53
N ASN A 153 2.77 -40.23 -4.03
CA ASN A 153 2.37 -41.54 -3.50
C ASN A 153 2.96 -42.73 -4.26
N ASP A 154 3.73 -42.52 -5.33
CA ASP A 154 4.40 -43.61 -6.05
C ASP A 154 5.70 -44.00 -5.34
N THR A 155 5.59 -44.89 -4.36
CA THR A 155 6.72 -45.59 -3.75
C THR A 155 7.33 -46.56 -4.79
N GLY A 156 8.28 -46.06 -5.58
CA GLY A 156 9.09 -46.84 -6.54
C GLY A 156 10.30 -46.03 -7.02
N PRO A 157 11.46 -46.65 -7.30
CA PRO A 157 12.76 -46.02 -7.07
C PRO A 157 13.22 -45.19 -8.26
N ILE A 158 12.72 -43.97 -8.44
CA ILE A 158 13.40 -42.96 -9.27
C ILE A 158 13.33 -41.61 -8.54
N ALA A 159 14.18 -41.53 -7.53
CA ALA A 159 14.63 -40.28 -6.99
C ALA A 159 15.25 -39.39 -8.09
N THR A 160 15.27 -38.09 -7.82
CA THR A 160 16.38 -37.21 -8.23
C THR A 160 16.42 -36.83 -9.72
N SER A 161 15.72 -35.77 -10.14
CA SER A 161 16.17 -35.01 -11.34
C SER A 161 15.64 -33.59 -11.56
N VAL A 162 14.76 -33.03 -10.74
CA VAL A 162 14.30 -31.63 -10.97
C VAL A 162 14.46 -30.76 -9.72
N LEU A 163 15.61 -30.92 -9.06
CA LEU A 163 16.36 -29.81 -8.50
C LEU A 163 17.32 -29.32 -9.60
N LEU A 164 17.46 -28.00 -9.74
CA LEU A 164 18.24 -27.26 -10.76
C LEU A 164 17.43 -27.06 -12.06
N THR A 165 17.16 -25.84 -12.55
CA THR A 165 18.10 -24.74 -12.72
C THR A 165 17.38 -23.38 -12.64
N SER A 166 18.06 -22.38 -12.06
CA SER A 166 17.84 -20.99 -12.45
C SER A 166 18.29 -20.80 -13.90
N PRO A 167 17.84 -19.74 -14.56
CA PRO A 167 18.80 -18.92 -15.27
C PRO A 167 18.70 -17.45 -14.84
N ARG A 168 19.85 -16.92 -14.42
CA ARG A 168 20.20 -15.51 -14.61
C ARG A 168 19.98 -15.11 -16.08
N LYS A 169 19.35 -13.96 -16.29
CA LYS A 169 19.96 -12.83 -16.99
C LYS A 169 19.21 -11.55 -16.64
#